data_AF-A0A954GTD2-F1
#
_entry.id   AF-A0A954GTD2-F1
#
_cell.length_a   1.000
_cell.length_b   1.000
_cell.length_c   1.000
_cell.angle_alpha   90.00
_cell.angle_beta   90.00
_cell.angle_gamma   90.00
#
_symmetry.space_group_name_H-M   'P 1'
#
loop_
_entity.id
_entity.type
_entity.pdbx_description
1 polymer ?
#
loop_
_entity_poly.entity_id
_entity_poly.type
_entity_poly.pdbx_seq_one_letter_code
_entity_poly.pdbx_strand_id
1 'polypeptide(L)' 'VEARGTLDFRGTLGVDRSTPVGFTKVEVEFRIRSDAPDATLAKAVELAERYCVVAQTLKEVHSGWKRL' A
#
# COMPACT_ATOMS: atom_id res chain seq x y z
N VAL A 1 -7.80 -1.19 11.80
CA VAL A 1 -6.95 -1.32 10.59
C VAL A 1 -5.52 -1.02 11.01
N GLU A 2 -4.54 -1.74 10.49
CA GLU A 2 -3.12 -1.52 10.76
C GLU A 2 -2.37 -1.51 9.43
N ALA A 3 -1.47 -0.55 9.23
CA ALA A 3 -0.66 -0.44 8.02
C ALA A 3 0.82 -0.27 8.40
N ARG A 4 1.69 -1.01 7.71
CA ARG A 4 3.14 -1.00 7.93
C ARG A 4 3.85 -0.78 6.60
N GLY A 5 4.91 0.02 6.62
CA GLY A 5 5.74 0.29 5.45
C GLY A 5 7.20 0.01 5.76
N THR A 6 7.90 -0.67 4.86
CA THR A 6 9.35 -0.84 4.90
C THR A 6 9.98 0.18 3.97
N LEU A 7 10.98 0.91 4.47
CA LEU A 7 11.81 1.81 3.68
C LEU A 7 13.20 1.92 4.29
N ASP A 8 14.16 2.38 3.50
CA ASP A 8 15.49 2.72 3.96
C ASP A 8 15.75 4.22 3.76
N PHE A 9 15.89 4.93 4.88
CA PHE A 9 16.08 6.37 4.88
C PHE A 9 17.41 6.80 4.27
N ARG A 10 18.40 5.92 4.11
CA ARG A 10 19.67 6.28 3.46
C ARG A 10 19.45 6.74 2.02
N GLY A 11 18.50 6.11 1.30
CA GLY A 11 18.09 6.56 -0.03
C GLY A 11 17.37 7.91 0.05
N THR A 12 16.34 8.01 0.89
CA THR A 12 15.52 9.23 1.06
C THR A 12 16.34 10.46 1.47
N LEU A 13 17.33 10.27 2.34
CA LEU A 13 18.21 11.33 2.84
C LEU A 13 19.46 11.53 1.96
N GLY A 14 19.60 10.78 0.86
CA GLY A 14 20.72 10.90 -0.07
C GLY A 14 22.07 10.45 0.47
N VAL A 15 22.10 9.67 1.55
CA VAL A 15 23.31 9.11 2.16
C VAL A 15 23.92 8.01 1.29
N ASP A 16 23.06 7.18 0.68
CA ASP A 16 23.47 6.09 -0.20
C ASP A 16 22.62 6.11 -1.47
N ARG A 17 23.27 6.35 -2.61
CA ARG A 17 22.62 6.45 -3.93
C ARG A 17 22.20 5.10 -4.50
N SER A 18 22.70 3.99 -3.96
CA SER A 18 22.31 2.63 -4.38
C SER A 18 21.05 2.15 -3.67
N THR A 19 20.67 2.79 -2.56
CA THR A 19 19.46 2.49 -1.81
C THR A 19 18.23 3.09 -2.51
N PRO A 20 17.18 2.30 -2.82
CA PRO A 20 15.96 2.82 -3.42
C PRO A 20 15.29 3.90 -2.56
N VAL A 21 14.78 4.95 -3.20
CA VAL A 21 13.97 5.98 -2.54
C VAL A 21 12.51 5.58 -2.57
N GLY A 22 11.88 5.56 -1.38
CA GLY A 22 10.46 5.25 -1.22
C GLY A 22 10.20 3.97 -0.42
N PHE A 23 8.93 3.58 -0.34
CA PHE A 23 8.54 2.32 0.28
C PHE A 23 8.97 1.15 -0.60
N THR A 24 9.65 0.17 -0.03
CA THR A 24 10.02 -1.09 -0.70
C THR A 24 8.98 -2.19 -0.45
N LYS A 25 8.19 -2.04 0.62
CA LYS A 25 7.09 -2.94 0.97
C LYS A 25 6.02 -2.16 1.73
N VAL A 26 4.76 -2.43 1.44
CA VAL A 26 3.61 -1.93 2.20
C VAL A 26 2.70 -3.11 2.54
N GLU A 27 2.30 -3.20 3.80
CA GLU A 27 1.48 -4.28 4.35
C GLU A 27 0.29 -3.67 5.10
N VAL A 28 -0.91 -4.19 4.88
CA VAL A 28 -2.13 -3.71 5.53
C VAL A 28 -2.91 -4.89 6.09
N GLU A 29 -3.29 -4.81 7.36
CA GLU A 29 -4.11 -5.80 8.05
C GLU A 29 -5.47 -5.19 8.43
N PHE A 30 -6.54 -5.88 8.03
CA PHE A 30 -7.91 -5.53 8.41
C PHE A 30 -8.44 -6.56 9.41
N ARG A 31 -8.76 -6.11 10.62
CA ARG A 31 -9.51 -6.89 11.61
C ARG A 31 -10.95 -6.42 11.59
N ILE A 32 -11.84 -7.21 10.99
CA ILE A 32 -13.26 -6.90 10.84
C ILE A 32 -14.05 -7.70 11.88
N ARG A 33 -14.82 -7.01 12.72
CA ARG A 33 -15.81 -7.63 13.61
C ARG A 33 -17.18 -7.32 13.04
N SER A 34 -17.94 -8.35 12.70
CA SER A 34 -19.27 -8.23 12.11
C SER A 34 -20.07 -9.50 12.38
N ASP A 35 -21.39 -9.34 12.41
CA ASP A 35 -22.41 -10.38 12.45
C ASP A 35 -22.84 -10.86 11.04
N ALA A 36 -22.29 -10.25 9.99
CA ALA A 36 -22.57 -10.63 8.61
C ALA A 36 -22.07 -12.06 8.31
N PRO A 37 -22.74 -12.79 7.39
CA PRO A 37 -22.25 -14.09 6.96
C PRO A 37 -20.85 -14.02 6.34
N ASP A 38 -20.07 -15.09 6.51
CA ASP A 38 -18.70 -15.18 5.99
C ASP A 38 -18.63 -14.92 4.47
N ALA A 39 -19.64 -15.36 3.71
CA ALA A 39 -19.72 -15.09 2.27
C ALA A 39 -19.79 -13.60 1.94
N THR A 40 -20.49 -12.81 2.76
CA THR A 40 -20.58 -11.36 2.62
C THR A 40 -19.25 -10.70 2.95
N LEU A 41 -18.59 -11.13 4.03
CA LEU A 41 -17.27 -10.62 4.42
C LEU A 41 -16.21 -10.95 3.35
N ALA A 42 -16.21 -12.18 2.83
CA ALA A 42 -15.32 -12.59 1.74
C ALA A 42 -15.54 -11.72 0.49
N LYS A 43 -16.80 -11.44 0.14
CA LYS A 43 -17.10 -10.57 -1.00
C LYS A 43 -16.64 -9.13 -0.76
N ALA A 44 -16.80 -8.61 0.45
CA ALA A 44 -16.33 -7.27 0.80
C ALA A 44 -14.79 -7.16 0.68
N VAL A 45 -14.05 -8.17 1.12
CA VAL A 45 -12.60 -8.24 0.96
C VAL A 45 -12.20 -8.27 -0.51
N GLU A 46 -12.82 -9.13 -1.33
CA GLU A 46 -12.57 -9.20 -2.78
C GLU A 46 -12.78 -7.83 -3.46
N LEU A 47 -13.87 -7.15 -3.11
CA LEU A 47 -14.18 -5.83 -3.65
C LEU A 47 -13.17 -4.77 -3.19
N ALA A 48 -12.75 -4.80 -1.92
CA ALA A 48 -11.73 -3.89 -1.41
C ALA A 48 -10.38 -4.10 -2.13
N GLU A 49 -9.96 -5.35 -2.35
CA GLU A 49 -8.72 -5.66 -3.07
C GLU A 49 -8.76 -5.21 -4.54
N ARG A 50 -9.93 -5.34 -5.18
CA ARG A 50 -10.10 -4.95 -6.59
C ARG A 50 -10.25 -3.44 -6.78
N TYR A 51 -10.98 -2.77 -5.90
CA TYR A 51 -11.44 -1.39 -6.13
C TYR A 51 -10.84 -0.36 -5.18
N CYS A 52 -9.98 -0.73 -4.24
CA CYS A 52 -9.26 0.24 -3.41
C CYS A 52 -8.29 1.05 -4.28
N VAL A 53 -8.65 2.29 -4.57
CA VAL A 53 -7.83 3.22 -5.37
C VAL A 53 -6.41 3.35 -4.82
N VAL A 54 -6.26 3.37 -3.49
CA VAL A 54 -4.94 3.45 -2.84
C VAL A 54 -4.12 2.20 -3.14
N ALA A 55 -4.70 1.01 -3.01
CA ALA A 55 -3.99 -0.24 -3.30
C ALA A 55 -3.62 -0.35 -4.79
N GLN A 56 -4.48 0.11 -5.70
CA GLN A 56 -4.18 0.12 -7.13
C GLN A 56 -3.06 1.12 -7.47
N THR A 57 -3.08 2.32 -6.87
CA THR A 57 -1.99 3.31 -7.06
C THR A 57 -0.66 2.82 -6.50
N LEU A 58 -0.65 2.14 -5.35
CA LEU A 58 0.58 1.59 -4.77
C LEU A 58 1.17 0.43 -5.60
N LYS A 59 0.34 -0.31 -6.34
CA LYS A 59 0.79 -1.34 -7.30
C LYS A 59 1.38 -0.74 -8.57
N GLU A 60 0.82 0.38 -9.03
CA GLU A 60 1.15 1.04 -10.31
C GLU A 60 1.81 2.40 -10.08
N VAL A 61 3.03 2.41 -9.51
CA VAL A 61 3.76 3.68 -9.28
C VAL A 61 4.25 4.26 -10.60
N HIS A 62 3.47 5.19 -11.16
CA HIS A 62 3.89 6.01 -12.29
C HIS A 62 4.45 7.35 -11.78
N SER A 63 5.77 7.49 -11.77
CA SER A 63 6.43 8.75 -11.42
C SER A 63 6.38 9.73 -12.58
N GLY A 64 5.48 10.72 -12.52
CA GLY A 64 5.35 11.80 -13.50
C GLY A 64 5.58 13.18 -12.88
N TRP A 65 6.79 13.46 -12.41
CA TRP A 65 7.12 14.82 -11.96
C TRP A 65 7.37 15.72 -13.18
N LYS A 66 6.44 16.62 -13.47
CA LYS A 66 6.72 17.77 -14.33
C LYS A 66 7.37 18.85 -13.49
N ARG A 67 8.62 19.18 -13.80
CA ARG A 67 9.23 20.44 -13.34
C ARG A 67 8.56 21.55 -14.15
N LEU A 68 7.81 22.41 -13.47
CA LEU A 68 7.36 23.71 -14.01
C LEU A 68 8.52 24.70 -13.94
#